data_AF-A0A933FTZ4-F1
#
_entry.id   AF-A0A933FTZ4-F1
#
_cell.length_a   1.000
_cell.length_b   1.000
_cell.length_c   1.000
_cell.angle_alpha   90.00
_cell.angle_beta   90.00
_cell.angle_gamma   90.00
#
_symmetry.space_group_name_H-M   'P 1'
#
loop_
_entity.id
_entity.type
_entity.pdbx_description
1 polymer ?
#
loop_
_entity_poly.entity_id
_entity_poly.type
_entity_poly.pdbx_seq_one_letter_code
_entity_poly.pdbx_strand_id
1 'polypeptide(L)'
;MLARLLSVLFLSTVIAGCATTAPMSPTSEELSQAVKPPAVPDVFESEEFIVVMAKPGDNPQSLAARFLGAAGKSWMIEEYNGAASFSPGQQVVIPRRYWKLAGVDPTGYQLVPVLCYHNIAPQAKGRLTIAVKTFEEQMRYLKNEGYRVLNFAEFYEFLSLKRQLPQRAVLLTFDDGYKSFLQYAYPILKEFGFTATLFVYTDYVGTGRNALSWPELKKLAQEGFQIEAHTKSHSDLRRASGESENDYLRRMKAELDQPRSLFERNLGSVPRMLAYPFGAQDDEVARRVRDTGYSAAFTVRRQGNASFVDPFRIHRSQIYSDMSLDDFLRNLTLFSREDLK
;
A
#
# COMPACT_ATOMS: atom_id res chain seq x y z
N MET A 1 -55.38 41.85 34.40
CA MET A 1 -55.55 43.23 33.88
C MET A 1 -55.67 43.15 32.37
N LEU A 2 -56.84 43.59 31.87
CA LEU A 2 -57.23 43.91 30.47
C LEU A 2 -57.11 42.80 29.40
N ALA A 3 -58.18 42.21 28.81
CA ALA A 3 -59.36 42.76 28.08
C ALA A 3 -58.91 43.50 26.79
N ARG A 4 -59.39 43.34 25.55
CA ARG A 4 -60.64 42.94 24.83
C ARG A 4 -60.19 42.61 23.37
N LEU A 5 -60.91 41.92 22.47
CA LEU A 5 -62.16 42.37 21.83
C LEU A 5 -62.82 41.22 21.03
N LEU A 6 -64.14 41.18 21.13
CA LEU A 6 -65.08 40.39 20.33
C LEU A 6 -65.16 40.91 18.88
N SER A 7 -65.52 40.03 17.95
CA SER A 7 -66.34 40.40 16.80
C SER A 7 -67.36 39.29 16.55
N VAL A 8 -68.63 39.65 16.71
CA VAL A 8 -69.84 38.86 16.47
C VAL A 8 -70.36 39.23 15.09
N LEU A 9 -70.73 38.26 14.26
CA LEU A 9 -71.64 38.47 13.14
C LEU A 9 -72.64 37.32 13.04
N PHE A 10 -73.91 37.71 12.89
CA PHE A 10 -75.11 36.89 12.94
C PHE A 10 -75.41 36.21 11.59
N LEU A 11 -75.71 34.92 11.67
CA LEU A 11 -76.89 34.21 11.16
C LEU A 11 -77.32 34.37 9.69
N SER A 12 -77.32 33.23 8.96
CA SER A 12 -78.45 32.85 8.09
C SER A 12 -78.44 31.35 7.82
N THR A 13 -79.45 30.67 8.37
CA THR A 13 -79.85 29.29 8.07
C THR A 13 -80.31 29.14 6.62
N VAL A 14 -79.71 28.20 5.89
CA VAL A 14 -80.29 27.60 4.68
C VAL A 14 -80.34 26.08 4.90
N ILE A 15 -81.54 25.55 4.97
CA ILE A 15 -81.82 24.12 4.98
C ILE A 15 -81.79 23.68 3.51
N ALA A 16 -80.82 22.86 3.14
CA ALA A 16 -80.82 22.12 1.89
C ALA A 16 -80.50 20.65 2.22
N GLY A 17 -81.52 19.80 2.12
CA GLY A 17 -81.34 18.36 2.16
C GLY A 17 -80.61 17.90 0.91
N CYS A 18 -79.48 17.21 1.08
CA CYS A 18 -78.90 16.37 0.06
C CYS A 18 -78.70 14.98 0.66
N ALA A 19 -79.28 14.00 -0.04
CA ALA A 19 -79.23 12.59 0.30
C ALA A 19 -77.78 12.13 0.54
N THR A 20 -77.57 11.43 1.65
CA THR A 20 -76.37 10.64 1.89
C THR A 20 -76.31 9.51 0.87
N THR A 21 -75.55 9.69 -0.21
CA THR A 21 -75.07 8.58 -1.02
C THR A 21 -74.00 7.86 -0.19
N ALA A 22 -74.23 6.58 0.10
CA ALA A 22 -73.21 5.73 0.68
C ALA A 22 -71.97 5.73 -0.25
N PRO A 23 -70.74 5.82 0.28
CA PRO A 23 -69.56 5.67 -0.56
C PRO A 23 -69.61 4.30 -1.23
N MET A 24 -69.61 4.30 -2.57
CA MET A 24 -69.49 3.06 -3.33
C MET A 24 -68.19 2.37 -2.92
N SER A 25 -68.30 1.10 -2.53
CA SER A 25 -67.14 0.23 -2.40
C SER A 25 -66.41 0.20 -3.74
N PRO A 26 -65.07 0.36 -3.76
CA PRO A 26 -64.30 0.30 -5.01
C PRO A 26 -64.61 -1.01 -5.73
N THR A 27 -64.78 -0.94 -7.04
CA THR A 27 -64.99 -2.13 -7.87
C THR A 27 -63.75 -3.02 -7.80
N SER A 28 -63.91 -4.33 -8.03
CA SER A 28 -62.80 -5.29 -8.04
C SER A 28 -61.69 -4.96 -9.04
N GLU A 29 -61.93 -4.06 -10.00
CA GLU A 29 -60.92 -3.50 -10.89
C GLU A 29 -60.03 -2.44 -10.22
N GLU A 30 -60.57 -1.59 -9.34
CA GLU A 30 -59.81 -0.56 -8.61
C GLU A 30 -58.87 -1.15 -7.55
N LEU A 31 -59.18 -2.35 -7.03
CA LEU A 31 -58.32 -3.09 -6.10
C LEU A 31 -57.21 -3.90 -6.81
N SER A 32 -57.17 -3.91 -8.14
CA SER A 32 -56.21 -4.71 -8.92
C SER A 32 -54.94 -3.96 -9.35
N GLN A 33 -54.86 -2.65 -9.12
CA GLN A 33 -53.62 -1.91 -9.32
C GLN A 33 -52.74 -2.05 -8.07
N ALA A 34 -52.21 -3.25 -7.86
CA ALA A 34 -51.04 -3.42 -7.03
C ALA A 34 -49.96 -2.52 -7.61
N VAL A 35 -49.72 -1.37 -6.97
CA VAL A 35 -48.54 -0.55 -7.23
C VAL A 35 -47.36 -1.49 -7.04
N LYS A 36 -46.79 -1.95 -8.16
CA LYS A 36 -45.59 -2.79 -8.15
C LYS A 36 -44.59 -2.03 -7.28
N PRO A 37 -44.03 -2.66 -6.22
CA PRO A 37 -43.02 -2.00 -5.40
C PRO A 37 -41.99 -1.40 -6.36
N PRO A 38 -41.54 -0.14 -6.15
CA PRO A 38 -40.55 0.45 -7.01
C PRO A 38 -39.42 -0.55 -7.19
N ALA A 39 -39.05 -0.83 -8.45
CA ALA A 39 -37.99 -1.78 -8.74
C ALA A 39 -36.77 -1.35 -7.91
N VAL A 40 -36.27 -2.24 -7.05
CA VAL A 40 -35.04 -1.97 -6.32
C VAL A 40 -33.98 -1.73 -7.39
N PRO A 41 -33.33 -0.56 -7.40
CA PRO A 41 -32.37 -0.27 -8.45
C PRO A 41 -31.23 -1.30 -8.39
N ASP A 42 -30.80 -1.79 -9.56
CA ASP A 42 -29.69 -2.75 -9.68
C ASP A 42 -28.39 -2.24 -9.05
N VAL A 43 -28.30 -0.92 -8.86
CA VAL A 43 -27.19 -0.19 -8.26
C VAL A 43 -27.75 0.83 -7.26
N PHE A 44 -27.26 0.77 -6.03
CA PHE A 44 -27.43 1.82 -5.03
C PHE A 44 -26.10 2.55 -4.83
N GLU A 45 -26.12 3.88 -4.83
CA GLU A 45 -24.90 4.68 -4.65
C GLU A 45 -25.01 5.64 -3.47
N SER A 46 -23.89 5.82 -2.78
CA SER A 46 -23.66 6.84 -1.77
C SER A 46 -22.27 7.46 -1.99
N GLU A 47 -21.88 8.42 -1.15
CA GLU A 47 -20.52 8.97 -1.17
C GLU A 47 -19.45 7.95 -0.79
N GLU A 48 -19.79 6.98 0.06
CA GLU A 48 -18.84 6.02 0.63
C GLU A 48 -18.88 4.66 -0.09
N PHE A 49 -20.06 4.25 -0.58
CA PHE A 49 -20.26 2.91 -1.13
C PHE A 49 -21.12 2.91 -2.39
N ILE A 50 -20.87 1.93 -3.25
CA ILE A 50 -21.77 1.47 -4.31
C ILE A 50 -22.20 0.05 -3.96
N VAL A 51 -23.48 -0.26 -4.00
CA VAL A 51 -24.00 -1.62 -3.81
C VAL A 51 -24.62 -2.08 -5.11
N VAL A 52 -24.19 -3.25 -5.61
CA VAL A 52 -24.69 -3.81 -6.87
C VAL A 52 -25.21 -5.22 -6.68
N MET A 53 -26.13 -5.62 -7.54
CA MET A 53 -26.43 -7.03 -7.76
C MET A 53 -25.44 -7.59 -8.79
N ALA A 54 -24.62 -8.56 -8.39
CA ALA A 54 -23.63 -9.18 -9.28
C ALA A 54 -24.31 -9.80 -10.51
N LYS A 55 -23.80 -9.50 -11.71
CA LYS A 55 -24.27 -10.07 -12.98
C LYS A 55 -23.46 -11.30 -13.37
N PRO A 56 -23.96 -12.17 -14.25
CA PRO A 56 -23.14 -13.22 -14.85
C PRO A 56 -21.85 -12.65 -15.45
N GLY A 57 -20.70 -13.15 -14.99
CA GLY A 57 -19.38 -12.67 -15.39
C GLY A 57 -18.80 -11.52 -14.56
N ASP A 58 -19.56 -10.93 -13.63
CA ASP A 58 -19.01 -9.98 -12.67
C ASP A 58 -18.03 -10.70 -11.73
N ASN A 59 -16.87 -10.09 -11.51
CA ASN A 59 -15.85 -10.50 -10.57
C ASN A 59 -15.23 -9.25 -9.94
N PRO A 60 -14.45 -9.36 -8.86
CA PRO A 60 -13.85 -8.20 -8.22
C PRO A 60 -13.09 -7.27 -9.17
N GLN A 61 -12.35 -7.80 -10.16
CA GLN A 61 -11.57 -7.01 -11.11
C GLN A 61 -12.47 -6.23 -12.07
N SER A 62 -13.51 -6.87 -12.61
CA SER A 62 -14.45 -6.21 -13.52
C SER A 62 -15.28 -5.16 -12.80
N LEU A 63 -15.69 -5.42 -11.56
CA LEU A 63 -16.39 -4.47 -10.70
C LEU A 63 -15.50 -3.28 -10.33
N ALA A 64 -14.24 -3.51 -9.94
CA ALA A 64 -13.30 -2.43 -9.63
C ALA A 64 -12.94 -1.59 -10.86
N ALA A 65 -12.78 -2.20 -12.03
CA ALA A 65 -12.60 -1.47 -13.28
C ALA A 65 -13.82 -0.58 -13.59
N ARG A 66 -15.03 -1.13 -13.46
CA ARG A 66 -16.28 -0.46 -13.76
C ARG A 66 -16.60 0.70 -12.81
N PHE A 67 -16.41 0.51 -11.50
CA PHE A 67 -16.89 1.44 -10.48
C PHE A 67 -15.79 2.23 -9.77
N LEU A 68 -14.55 1.73 -9.74
CA LEU A 68 -13.42 2.39 -9.08
C LEU A 68 -12.37 2.94 -10.07
N GLY A 69 -12.62 2.77 -11.37
CA GLY A 69 -11.77 3.20 -12.48
C GLY A 69 -10.46 2.43 -12.61
N ALA A 70 -10.27 1.35 -11.85
CA ALA A 70 -9.02 0.58 -11.86
C ALA A 70 -9.25 -0.86 -11.39
N ALA A 71 -9.01 -1.83 -12.27
CA ALA A 71 -9.09 -3.26 -11.95
C ALA A 71 -8.18 -3.65 -10.77
N GLY A 72 -7.04 -2.98 -10.62
CA GLY A 72 -6.09 -3.19 -9.51
C GLY A 72 -6.63 -2.80 -8.12
N LYS A 73 -7.84 -2.24 -8.02
CA LYS A 73 -8.56 -2.00 -6.75
C LYS A 73 -9.51 -3.14 -6.37
N SER A 74 -9.47 -4.28 -7.09
CA SER A 74 -10.34 -5.44 -6.81
C SER A 74 -10.25 -5.93 -5.36
N TRP A 75 -9.05 -5.89 -4.78
CA TRP A 75 -8.80 -6.26 -3.39
C TRP A 75 -9.66 -5.47 -2.40
N MET A 76 -10.04 -4.22 -2.71
CA MET A 76 -10.92 -3.44 -1.84
C MET A 76 -12.31 -4.08 -1.75
N ILE A 77 -12.81 -4.56 -2.88
CA ILE A 77 -14.11 -5.25 -2.97
C ILE A 77 -14.00 -6.61 -2.30
N GLU A 78 -12.92 -7.35 -2.56
CA GLU A 78 -12.69 -8.68 -1.97
C GLU A 78 -12.63 -8.62 -0.43
N GLU A 79 -11.82 -7.71 0.12
CA GLU A 79 -11.65 -7.57 1.57
C GLU A 79 -12.89 -7.05 2.27
N TYR A 80 -13.62 -6.10 1.66
CA TYR A 80 -14.82 -5.54 2.28
C TYR A 80 -15.95 -6.57 2.35
N ASN A 81 -16.11 -7.39 1.30
CA ASN A 81 -17.15 -8.42 1.26
C ASN A 81 -16.69 -9.76 1.85
N GLY A 82 -15.39 -9.95 2.09
CA GLY A 82 -14.82 -11.23 2.52
C GLY A 82 -14.93 -12.35 1.47
N ALA A 83 -14.94 -12.01 0.17
CA ALA A 83 -15.16 -12.97 -0.91
C ALA A 83 -14.37 -12.64 -2.18
N ALA A 84 -13.76 -13.66 -2.80
CA ALA A 84 -12.97 -13.54 -4.05
C ALA A 84 -13.81 -13.71 -5.33
N SER A 85 -15.06 -14.14 -5.20
CA SER A 85 -15.99 -14.34 -6.31
C SER A 85 -17.42 -14.10 -5.84
N PHE A 86 -18.32 -13.82 -6.79
CA PHE A 86 -19.71 -13.48 -6.52
C PHE A 86 -20.63 -14.31 -7.42
N SER A 87 -21.73 -14.81 -6.85
CA SER A 87 -22.77 -15.48 -7.65
C SER A 87 -23.69 -14.46 -8.30
N PRO A 88 -24.24 -14.72 -9.51
CA PRO A 88 -25.25 -13.85 -10.10
C PRO A 88 -26.42 -13.63 -9.14
N GLY A 89 -26.82 -12.36 -8.94
CA GLY A 89 -27.85 -11.96 -7.98
C GLY A 89 -27.35 -11.79 -6.53
N GLN A 90 -26.06 -11.99 -6.25
CA GLN A 90 -25.49 -11.65 -4.94
C GLN A 90 -25.32 -10.13 -4.80
N GLN A 91 -25.65 -9.58 -3.64
CA GLN A 91 -25.30 -8.21 -3.29
C GLN A 91 -23.80 -8.07 -3.06
N VAL A 92 -23.18 -7.09 -3.71
CA VAL A 92 -21.76 -6.79 -3.58
C VAL A 92 -21.59 -5.32 -3.19
N VAL A 93 -20.86 -5.06 -2.10
CA VAL A 93 -20.54 -3.71 -1.65
C VAL A 93 -19.19 -3.28 -2.21
N ILE A 94 -19.13 -2.11 -2.82
CA ILE A 94 -17.95 -1.56 -3.48
C ILE A 94 -17.58 -0.25 -2.76
N PRO A 95 -16.53 -0.25 -1.92
CA PRO A 95 -16.08 0.95 -1.23
C PRO A 95 -15.48 1.97 -2.20
N ARG A 96 -15.96 3.22 -2.15
CA ARG A 96 -15.44 4.34 -2.97
C ARG A 96 -14.19 4.98 -2.36
N ARG A 97 -14.00 4.81 -1.05
CA ARG A 97 -12.89 5.35 -0.26
C ARG A 97 -12.23 4.25 0.59
N TYR A 98 -11.04 4.54 1.11
CA TYR A 98 -10.38 3.66 2.07
C TYR A 98 -11.06 3.75 3.44
N TRP A 99 -11.27 2.61 4.10
CA TRP A 99 -11.94 2.53 5.40
C TRP A 99 -11.01 2.05 6.53
N LYS A 100 -9.83 1.52 6.20
CA LYS A 100 -8.79 1.06 7.15
C LYS A 100 -7.43 1.68 6.85
N LEU A 101 -7.33 3.01 6.90
CA LEU A 101 -6.09 3.74 6.56
C LEU A 101 -4.89 3.37 7.45
N ALA A 102 -5.11 3.12 8.74
CA ALA A 102 -4.05 2.73 9.66
C ALA A 102 -3.76 1.22 9.67
N GLY A 103 -4.57 0.40 8.98
CA GLY A 103 -4.49 -1.05 9.09
C GLY A 103 -4.79 -1.59 10.50
N VAL A 104 -5.45 -0.81 11.36
CA VAL A 104 -5.79 -1.19 12.74
C VAL A 104 -7.21 -1.74 12.80
N ASP A 105 -7.41 -2.80 13.57
CA ASP A 105 -8.71 -3.35 13.94
C ASP A 105 -8.76 -3.69 15.44
N PRO A 106 -9.93 -3.98 16.03
CA PRO A 106 -10.02 -4.27 17.46
C PRO A 106 -9.20 -5.47 17.96
N THR A 107 -8.70 -6.32 17.05
CA THR A 107 -7.93 -7.53 17.35
C THR A 107 -6.44 -7.38 17.01
N GLY A 108 -6.01 -6.19 16.58
CA GLY A 108 -4.60 -5.88 16.32
C GLY A 108 -4.38 -4.96 15.14
N TYR A 109 -3.26 -5.13 14.44
CA TYR A 109 -2.88 -4.26 13.33
C TYR A 109 -2.07 -4.95 12.24
N GLN A 110 -2.24 -4.45 11.02
CA GLN A 110 -1.54 -4.89 9.83
C GLN A 110 -0.04 -4.60 9.93
N LEU A 111 0.75 -5.58 9.50
CA LEU A 111 2.19 -5.48 9.33
C LEU A 111 2.54 -5.66 7.85
N VAL A 112 3.41 -4.79 7.35
CA VAL A 112 3.97 -4.90 6.01
C VAL A 112 5.41 -5.43 6.10
N PRO A 113 5.68 -6.67 5.64
CA PRO A 113 7.04 -7.17 5.54
C PRO A 113 7.82 -6.42 4.44
N VAL A 114 9.07 -6.10 4.75
CA VAL A 114 10.04 -5.57 3.78
C VAL A 114 11.19 -6.56 3.69
N LEU A 115 11.36 -7.15 2.51
CA LEU A 115 12.38 -8.17 2.25
C LEU A 115 13.65 -7.52 1.72
N CYS A 116 14.80 -7.86 2.28
CA CYS A 116 16.10 -7.31 1.90
C CYS A 116 16.99 -8.40 1.28
N TYR A 117 17.22 -8.26 -0.01
CA TYR A 117 18.13 -9.07 -0.80
C TYR A 117 19.42 -8.28 -1.09
N HIS A 118 20.49 -8.99 -1.45
CA HIS A 118 21.75 -8.35 -1.86
C HIS A 118 22.19 -8.90 -3.21
N ASN A 119 22.81 -10.09 -3.21
CA ASN A 119 23.37 -10.68 -4.42
C ASN A 119 22.58 -11.93 -4.84
N ILE A 120 22.53 -12.18 -6.15
CA ILE A 120 21.94 -13.40 -6.73
C ILE A 120 22.97 -14.05 -7.65
N ALA A 121 23.10 -15.37 -7.59
CA ALA A 121 24.01 -16.11 -8.45
C ALA A 121 23.41 -17.48 -8.81
N PRO A 122 23.89 -18.16 -9.88
CA PRO A 122 23.38 -19.47 -10.27
C PRO A 122 23.40 -20.50 -9.13
N GLN A 123 24.39 -20.38 -8.23
CA GLN A 123 24.47 -21.11 -6.97
C GLN A 123 24.74 -20.13 -5.83
N ALA A 124 24.25 -20.45 -4.64
CA ALA A 124 24.51 -19.67 -3.45
C ALA A 124 26.02 -19.61 -3.17
N LYS A 125 26.53 -18.40 -2.88
CA LYS A 125 27.94 -18.18 -2.54
C LYS A 125 28.08 -17.14 -1.43
N GLY A 126 28.26 -17.62 -0.21
CA GLY A 126 28.24 -16.79 0.99
C GLY A 126 26.81 -16.50 1.47
N ARG A 127 26.71 -15.87 2.64
CA ARG A 127 25.45 -15.76 3.38
C ARG A 127 24.41 -14.84 2.73
N LEU A 128 24.85 -13.81 2.01
CA LEU A 128 24.00 -12.78 1.37
C LEU A 128 23.80 -13.01 -0.15
N THR A 129 24.23 -14.16 -0.68
CA THR A 129 24.08 -14.49 -2.11
C THR A 129 23.07 -15.61 -2.27
N ILE A 130 21.88 -15.28 -2.77
CA ILE A 130 20.80 -16.25 -2.98
C ILE A 130 20.98 -16.96 -4.33
N ALA A 131 20.71 -18.27 -4.36
CA ALA A 131 20.69 -19.01 -5.61
C ALA A 131 19.51 -18.56 -6.48
N VAL A 132 19.69 -18.46 -7.80
CA VAL A 132 18.63 -18.07 -8.75
C VAL A 132 17.34 -18.87 -8.52
N LYS A 133 17.46 -20.20 -8.42
CA LYS A 133 16.33 -21.10 -8.20
C LYS A 133 15.56 -20.77 -6.90
N THR A 134 16.28 -20.51 -5.81
CA THR A 134 15.65 -20.14 -4.52
C THR A 134 14.93 -18.81 -4.60
N PHE A 135 15.52 -17.81 -5.28
CA PHE A 135 14.85 -16.53 -5.48
C PHE A 135 13.57 -16.69 -6.33
N GLU A 136 13.63 -17.48 -7.39
CA GLU A 136 12.48 -17.78 -8.23
C GLU A 136 11.36 -18.49 -7.45
N GLU A 137 11.70 -19.48 -6.62
CA GLU A 137 10.75 -20.19 -5.74
C GLU A 137 10.05 -19.23 -4.76
N GLN A 138 10.81 -18.28 -4.19
CA GLN A 138 10.25 -17.26 -3.30
C GLN A 138 9.29 -16.31 -4.06
N MET A 139 9.65 -15.84 -5.25
CA MET A 139 8.78 -14.96 -6.05
C MET A 139 7.53 -15.69 -6.52
N ARG A 140 7.66 -16.97 -6.91
CA ARG A 140 6.54 -17.84 -7.27
C ARG A 140 5.58 -18.02 -6.11
N TYR A 141 6.09 -18.24 -4.90
CA TYR A 141 5.27 -18.30 -3.70
C TYR A 141 4.47 -17.01 -3.51
N LEU A 142 5.14 -15.84 -3.52
CA LEU A 142 4.47 -14.54 -3.39
C LEU A 142 3.36 -14.38 -4.43
N LYS A 143 3.61 -14.74 -5.69
CA LYS A 143 2.61 -14.65 -6.76
C LYS A 143 1.41 -15.56 -6.50
N ASN A 144 1.65 -16.84 -6.22
CA ASN A 144 0.61 -17.85 -6.04
C ASN A 144 -0.26 -17.56 -4.81
N GLU A 145 0.34 -17.00 -3.76
CA GLU A 145 -0.33 -16.63 -2.53
C GLU A 145 -0.98 -15.24 -2.58
N GLY A 146 -1.02 -14.61 -3.76
CA GLY A 146 -1.72 -13.35 -3.98
C GLY A 146 -1.07 -12.13 -3.33
N TYR A 147 0.25 -12.16 -3.08
CA TYR A 147 0.95 -10.99 -2.54
C TYR A 147 1.00 -9.85 -3.55
N ARG A 148 0.71 -8.64 -3.07
CA ARG A 148 0.91 -7.39 -3.79
C ARG A 148 2.27 -6.82 -3.44
N VAL A 149 3.19 -6.84 -4.40
CA VAL A 149 4.46 -6.13 -4.28
C VAL A 149 4.25 -4.63 -4.44
N LEU A 150 4.46 -3.89 -3.35
CA LEU A 150 4.29 -2.45 -3.30
C LEU A 150 5.45 -1.70 -3.97
N ASN A 151 5.18 -0.48 -4.40
CA ASN A 151 6.23 0.53 -4.54
C ASN A 151 6.30 1.42 -3.28
N PHE A 152 7.37 2.20 -3.15
CA PHE A 152 7.53 3.09 -1.99
C PHE A 152 6.44 4.14 -1.84
N ALA A 153 5.90 4.70 -2.92
CA ALA A 153 4.86 5.72 -2.79
C ALA A 153 3.63 5.11 -2.08
N GLU A 154 3.22 3.91 -2.48
CA GLU A 154 2.13 3.17 -1.81
C GLU A 154 2.47 2.89 -0.34
N PHE A 155 3.70 2.44 -0.06
CA PHE A 155 4.13 2.14 1.30
C PHE A 155 4.23 3.40 2.19
N TYR A 156 4.75 4.51 1.67
CA TYR A 156 4.87 5.78 2.39
C TYR A 156 3.51 6.45 2.61
N GLU A 157 2.58 6.32 1.66
CA GLU A 157 1.19 6.74 1.85
C GLU A 157 0.51 5.95 2.97
N PHE A 158 0.83 4.66 3.14
CA PHE A 158 0.36 3.88 4.28
C PHE A 158 0.96 4.37 5.61
N LEU A 159 2.27 4.63 5.66
CA LEU A 159 2.92 5.18 6.86
C LEU A 159 2.40 6.57 7.23
N SER A 160 1.91 7.34 6.26
CA SER A 160 1.34 8.67 6.46
C SER A 160 -0.18 8.70 6.59
N LEU A 161 -0.81 7.53 6.75
CA LEU A 161 -2.26 7.35 6.92
C LEU A 161 -3.10 7.91 5.76
N LYS A 162 -2.54 7.91 4.54
CA LYS A 162 -3.19 8.37 3.31
C LYS A 162 -3.73 7.23 2.45
N ARG A 163 -3.28 5.99 2.68
CA ARG A 163 -3.64 4.83 1.87
C ARG A 163 -3.82 3.58 2.71
N GLN A 164 -4.93 2.88 2.49
CA GLN A 164 -5.09 1.49 2.93
C GLN A 164 -4.37 0.56 1.95
N LEU A 165 -3.69 -0.45 2.48
CA LEU A 165 -3.02 -1.48 1.69
C LEU A 165 -3.83 -2.78 1.70
N PRO A 166 -3.68 -3.63 0.65
CA PRO A 166 -4.17 -5.00 0.72
C PRO A 166 -3.51 -5.75 1.88
N GLN A 167 -4.21 -6.72 2.48
CA GLN A 167 -3.69 -7.53 3.60
C GLN A 167 -2.35 -8.20 3.26
N ARG A 168 -2.24 -8.77 2.06
CA ARG A 168 -1.02 -9.46 1.57
C ARG A 168 -0.08 -8.51 0.83
N ALA A 169 0.29 -7.39 1.46
CA ALA A 169 1.25 -6.46 0.91
C ALA A 169 2.69 -6.82 1.32
N VAL A 170 3.66 -6.62 0.41
CA VAL A 170 5.09 -6.83 0.69
C VAL A 170 5.92 -5.81 -0.11
N LEU A 171 7.05 -5.37 0.46
CA LEU A 171 8.03 -4.56 -0.27
C LEU A 171 9.30 -5.39 -0.54
N LEU A 172 9.78 -5.37 -1.78
CA LEU A 172 11.01 -6.04 -2.18
C LEU A 172 12.13 -5.00 -2.29
N THR A 173 13.22 -5.22 -1.57
CA THR A 173 14.38 -4.31 -1.56
C THR A 173 15.67 -5.06 -1.87
N PHE A 174 16.59 -4.40 -2.58
CA PHE A 174 17.90 -4.93 -2.97
C PHE A 174 18.98 -3.92 -2.64
N ASP A 175 19.98 -4.33 -1.88
CA ASP A 175 21.06 -3.44 -1.44
C ASP A 175 22.30 -3.55 -2.36
N ASP A 176 23.23 -2.63 -2.15
CA ASP A 176 24.57 -2.50 -2.76
C ASP A 176 24.65 -2.15 -4.25
N GLY A 177 23.68 -2.52 -5.08
CA GLY A 177 23.72 -2.23 -6.52
C GLY A 177 24.56 -3.22 -7.33
N TYR A 178 24.49 -4.51 -6.97
CA TYR A 178 25.14 -5.58 -7.71
C TYR A 178 24.54 -5.78 -9.12
N LYS A 179 25.42 -6.03 -10.09
CA LYS A 179 25.06 -6.35 -11.50
C LYS A 179 24.15 -7.57 -11.62
N SER A 180 24.28 -8.50 -10.69
CA SER A 180 23.44 -9.69 -10.59
C SER A 180 21.95 -9.39 -10.51
N PHE A 181 21.56 -8.22 -9.99
CA PHE A 181 20.17 -7.79 -10.01
C PHE A 181 19.65 -7.75 -11.46
N LEU A 182 20.34 -7.04 -12.34
CA LEU A 182 19.93 -6.91 -13.75
C LEU A 182 20.01 -8.27 -14.48
N GLN A 183 21.00 -9.10 -14.12
CA GLN A 183 21.23 -10.39 -14.77
C GLN A 183 20.21 -11.46 -14.37
N TYR A 184 19.79 -11.49 -13.11
CA TYR A 184 19.01 -12.59 -12.53
C TYR A 184 17.71 -12.15 -11.88
N ALA A 185 17.72 -11.13 -11.02
CA ALA A 185 16.51 -10.69 -10.30
C ALA A 185 15.49 -10.05 -11.23
N TYR A 186 15.94 -9.12 -12.08
CA TYR A 186 15.13 -8.35 -13.01
C TYR A 186 14.23 -9.23 -13.92
N PRO A 187 14.76 -10.21 -14.68
CA PRO A 187 13.91 -11.02 -15.56
C PRO A 187 12.86 -11.83 -14.77
N ILE A 188 13.22 -12.37 -13.60
CA ILE A 188 12.30 -13.13 -12.74
C ILE A 188 11.18 -12.21 -12.20
N LEU A 189 11.54 -11.03 -11.70
CA LEU A 189 10.56 -10.06 -11.21
C LEU A 189 9.59 -9.64 -12.33
N LYS A 190 10.09 -9.42 -13.55
CA LYS A 190 9.25 -9.11 -14.72
C LYS A 190 8.29 -10.25 -15.06
N GLU A 191 8.72 -11.51 -15.01
CA GLU A 191 7.85 -12.68 -15.24
C GLU A 191 6.64 -12.71 -14.28
N PHE A 192 6.86 -12.37 -13.00
CA PHE A 192 5.79 -12.32 -12.01
C PHE A 192 4.98 -11.01 -12.00
N GLY A 193 5.40 -10.01 -12.78
CA GLY A 193 4.79 -8.67 -12.79
C GLY A 193 5.12 -7.86 -11.54
N PHE A 194 6.29 -8.11 -10.93
CA PHE A 194 6.77 -7.43 -9.74
C PHE A 194 7.77 -6.34 -10.08
N THR A 195 7.89 -5.38 -9.15
CA THR A 195 8.93 -4.34 -9.13
C THR A 195 9.70 -4.44 -7.81
N ALA A 196 10.73 -3.63 -7.64
CA ALA A 196 11.50 -3.57 -6.39
C ALA A 196 12.15 -2.20 -6.20
N THR A 197 12.60 -1.93 -4.98
CA THR A 197 13.46 -0.80 -4.64
C THR A 197 14.91 -1.26 -4.55
N LEU A 198 15.83 -0.59 -5.24
CA LEU A 198 17.26 -0.83 -5.18
C LEU A 198 17.92 0.30 -4.40
N PHE A 199 18.59 -0.03 -3.30
CA PHE A 199 19.44 0.89 -2.56
C PHE A 199 20.88 0.75 -3.05
N VAL A 200 21.44 1.80 -3.63
CA VAL A 200 22.80 1.80 -4.20
C VAL A 200 23.67 2.86 -3.54
N TYR A 201 24.91 2.50 -3.22
CA TYR A 201 25.89 3.46 -2.72
C TYR A 201 26.77 3.95 -3.86
N THR A 202 26.94 5.27 -3.95
CA THR A 202 27.39 5.89 -5.19
C THR A 202 28.82 5.60 -5.55
N ASP A 203 29.68 5.31 -4.57
CA ASP A 203 31.09 4.98 -4.81
C ASP A 203 31.25 3.62 -5.49
N TYR A 204 30.26 2.72 -5.43
CA TYR A 204 30.33 1.42 -6.11
C TYR A 204 29.75 1.44 -7.52
N VAL A 205 28.81 2.33 -7.80
CA VAL A 205 28.16 2.44 -9.11
C VAL A 205 29.21 2.62 -10.21
N GLY A 206 29.26 1.66 -11.15
CA GLY A 206 30.19 1.68 -12.28
C GLY A 206 31.64 1.33 -11.98
N THR A 207 32.00 0.89 -10.77
CA THR A 207 33.39 0.55 -10.40
C THR A 207 33.96 -0.71 -11.06
N GLY A 208 33.14 -1.49 -11.77
CA GLY A 208 33.58 -2.66 -12.50
C GLY A 208 32.43 -3.53 -12.99
N ARG A 209 32.77 -4.71 -13.52
CA ARG A 209 31.77 -5.61 -14.14
C ARG A 209 30.66 -6.10 -13.21
N ASN A 210 30.91 -6.09 -11.89
CA ASN A 210 29.97 -6.58 -10.88
C ASN A 210 29.08 -5.47 -10.29
N ALA A 211 29.30 -4.21 -10.66
CA ALA A 211 28.48 -3.08 -10.22
C ALA A 211 27.53 -2.64 -11.33
N LEU A 212 26.30 -2.27 -10.96
CA LEU A 212 25.40 -1.56 -11.87
C LEU A 212 26.02 -0.21 -12.24
N SER A 213 25.82 0.20 -13.49
CA SER A 213 26.21 1.52 -13.98
C SER A 213 25.03 2.50 -13.95
N TRP A 214 25.27 3.80 -13.96
CA TRP A 214 24.22 4.81 -14.03
C TRP A 214 23.26 4.64 -15.22
N PRO A 215 23.72 4.33 -16.45
CA PRO A 215 22.81 4.04 -17.57
C PRO A 215 21.90 2.83 -17.31
N GLU A 216 22.39 1.81 -16.60
CA GLU A 216 21.58 0.63 -16.27
C GLU A 216 20.56 0.92 -15.18
N LEU A 217 20.96 1.66 -14.15
CA LEU A 217 20.04 2.15 -13.12
C LEU A 217 18.93 3.01 -13.74
N LYS A 218 19.27 3.87 -14.71
CA LYS A 218 18.30 4.67 -15.44
C LYS A 218 17.31 3.82 -16.24
N LYS A 219 17.78 2.76 -16.90
CA LYS A 219 16.90 1.80 -17.61
C LYS A 219 15.97 1.07 -16.64
N LEU A 220 16.49 0.60 -15.51
CA LEU A 220 15.67 -0.03 -14.47
C LEU A 220 14.59 0.94 -13.93
N ALA A 221 14.95 2.21 -13.72
CA ALA A 221 14.00 3.23 -13.32
C ALA A 221 12.86 3.43 -14.34
N GLN A 222 13.19 3.43 -15.63
CA GLN A 222 12.21 3.53 -16.72
C GLN A 222 11.29 2.31 -16.81
N GLU A 223 11.74 1.15 -16.34
CA GLU A 223 10.97 -0.11 -16.26
C GLU A 223 10.13 -0.21 -14.96
N GLY A 224 10.10 0.83 -14.14
CA GLY A 224 9.27 0.92 -12.93
C GLY A 224 9.96 0.47 -11.64
N PHE A 225 11.26 0.14 -11.67
CA PHE A 225 12.03 -0.10 -10.46
C PHE A 225 12.42 1.22 -9.79
N GLN A 226 12.52 1.23 -8.47
CA GLN A 226 12.91 2.44 -7.73
C GLN A 226 14.40 2.37 -7.41
N ILE A 227 15.13 3.45 -7.67
CA ILE A 227 16.57 3.54 -7.37
C ILE A 227 16.74 4.58 -6.28
N GLU A 228 17.34 4.18 -5.16
CA GLU A 228 17.41 4.95 -3.92
C GLU A 228 18.79 4.87 -3.27
N ALA A 229 19.02 5.68 -2.23
CA ALA A 229 20.36 5.87 -1.70
C ALA A 229 20.76 4.79 -0.68
N HIS A 230 22.00 4.33 -0.77
CA HIS A 230 22.65 3.52 0.26
C HIS A 230 23.90 4.21 0.82
N THR A 231 23.86 5.54 0.94
CA THR A 231 24.99 6.45 1.25
C THR A 231 25.98 6.62 0.09
N LYS A 232 27.11 7.29 0.34
CA LYS A 232 28.16 7.47 -0.67
C LYS A 232 29.07 6.25 -0.70
N SER A 233 29.63 5.88 0.45
CA SER A 233 30.73 4.90 0.54
C SER A 233 30.35 3.58 1.21
N HIS A 234 29.11 3.44 1.68
CA HIS A 234 28.65 2.29 2.48
C HIS A 234 29.36 2.19 3.84
N SER A 235 29.72 3.33 4.43
CA SER A 235 30.29 3.40 5.78
C SER A 235 29.21 3.41 6.87
N ASP A 236 29.56 2.97 8.08
CA ASP A 236 28.71 3.17 9.25
C ASP A 236 28.57 4.68 9.52
N LEU A 237 27.34 5.16 9.55
CA LEU A 237 27.02 6.58 9.73
C LEU A 237 27.12 7.04 11.17
N ARG A 238 27.25 6.14 12.13
CA ARG A 238 27.49 6.51 13.52
C ARG A 238 28.86 7.14 13.65
N ARG A 239 29.02 8.00 14.65
CA ARG A 239 30.30 8.67 14.91
C ARG A 239 31.33 7.63 15.34
N ALA A 240 32.50 7.62 14.69
CA ALA A 240 33.56 6.69 15.05
C ALA A 240 34.25 7.12 16.36
N SER A 241 34.83 6.17 17.07
CA SER A 241 35.61 6.46 18.27
C SER A 241 36.80 7.36 17.93
N GLY A 242 36.96 8.48 18.65
CA GLY A 242 38.02 9.46 18.40
C GLY A 242 37.78 10.40 17.21
N GLU A 243 36.67 10.28 16.49
CA GLU A 243 36.32 11.19 15.40
C GLU A 243 35.93 12.57 15.97
N SER A 244 36.57 13.64 15.48
CA SER A 244 36.20 15.00 15.88
C SER A 244 34.82 15.37 15.33
N GLU A 245 34.13 16.30 15.99
CA GLU A 245 32.79 16.73 15.54
C GLU A 245 32.85 17.27 14.11
N ASN A 246 33.87 18.07 13.81
CA ASN A 246 34.04 18.65 12.48
C ASN A 246 34.27 17.58 11.40
N ASP A 247 35.01 16.52 11.71
CA ASP A 247 35.25 15.42 10.76
C ASP A 247 33.97 14.63 10.54
N TYR A 248 33.24 14.35 11.63
CA TYR A 248 31.95 13.68 11.57
C TYR A 248 30.95 14.44 10.71
N LEU A 249 30.80 15.76 10.94
CA LEU A 249 29.93 16.62 10.14
C LEU A 249 30.29 16.62 8.66
N ARG A 250 31.60 16.72 8.33
CA ARG A 250 32.07 16.68 6.93
C ARG A 250 31.79 15.33 6.29
N ARG A 251 32.02 14.23 7.01
CA ARG A 251 31.72 12.88 6.53
C ARG A 251 30.23 12.68 6.33
N MET A 252 29.38 13.02 7.29
CA MET A 252 27.92 12.91 7.17
C MET A 252 27.39 13.72 5.98
N LYS A 253 27.90 14.95 5.78
CA LYS A 253 27.55 15.75 4.59
C LYS A 253 27.94 15.03 3.30
N ALA A 254 29.12 14.41 3.25
CA ALA A 254 29.56 13.64 2.09
C ALA A 254 28.70 12.40 1.86
N GLU A 255 28.40 11.64 2.92
CA GLU A 255 27.63 10.40 2.86
C GLU A 255 26.16 10.60 2.50
N LEU A 256 25.57 11.75 2.83
CA LEU A 256 24.13 12.01 2.66
C LEU A 256 23.81 12.99 1.52
N ASP A 257 24.58 14.07 1.34
CA ASP A 257 24.25 15.10 0.34
C ASP A 257 24.81 14.78 -1.05
N GLN A 258 26.01 14.20 -1.12
CA GLN A 258 26.64 13.92 -2.41
C GLN A 258 25.86 12.87 -3.22
N PRO A 259 25.36 11.77 -2.63
CA PRO A 259 24.51 10.83 -3.34
C PRO A 259 23.30 11.50 -3.96
N ARG A 260 22.60 12.37 -3.21
CA ARG A 260 21.43 13.10 -3.72
C ARG A 260 21.73 13.88 -4.99
N SER A 261 22.87 14.57 -5.00
CA SER A 261 23.33 15.34 -6.15
C SER A 261 23.72 14.45 -7.34
N LEU A 262 24.33 13.29 -7.08
CA LEU A 262 24.70 12.33 -8.13
C LEU A 262 23.47 11.68 -8.77
N PHE A 263 22.48 11.31 -7.97
CA PHE A 263 21.22 10.76 -8.45
C PHE A 263 20.47 11.77 -9.32
N GLU A 264 20.34 13.03 -8.86
CA GLU A 264 19.69 14.07 -9.64
C GLU A 264 20.36 14.23 -11.01
N ARG A 265 21.70 14.30 -11.05
CA ARG A 265 22.46 14.44 -12.30
C ARG A 265 22.31 13.24 -13.24
N ASN A 266 22.31 12.02 -12.72
CA ASN A 266 22.37 10.81 -13.56
C ASN A 266 20.98 10.23 -13.89
N LEU A 267 20.03 10.35 -12.97
CA LEU A 267 18.70 9.75 -13.05
C LEU A 267 17.59 10.80 -13.23
N GLY A 268 17.86 12.09 -13.04
CA GLY A 268 16.87 13.16 -13.11
C GLY A 268 15.89 13.16 -11.94
N SER A 269 16.26 12.54 -10.83
CA SER A 269 15.48 12.54 -9.59
C SER A 269 16.37 12.40 -8.37
N VAL A 270 15.98 13.06 -7.28
CA VAL A 270 16.60 12.94 -5.97
C VAL A 270 16.04 11.70 -5.23
N PRO A 271 16.89 10.86 -4.61
CA PRO A 271 16.43 9.74 -3.81
C PRO A 271 15.69 10.24 -2.59
N ARG A 272 14.54 9.61 -2.31
CA ARG A 272 13.67 9.94 -1.18
C ARG A 272 13.90 8.98 -0.01
N MET A 273 14.45 7.81 -0.27
CA MET A 273 14.72 6.80 0.73
C MET A 273 16.23 6.57 0.91
N LEU A 274 16.57 6.11 2.11
CA LEU A 274 17.91 5.65 2.44
C LEU A 274 17.89 4.28 3.12
N ALA A 275 18.69 3.32 2.68
CA ALA A 275 19.03 2.17 3.53
C ALA A 275 20.29 2.52 4.32
N TYR A 276 20.28 2.30 5.64
CA TYR A 276 21.48 2.47 6.45
C TYR A 276 22.45 1.32 6.17
N PRO A 277 23.73 1.56 5.84
CA PRO A 277 24.74 0.52 5.76
C PRO A 277 24.73 -0.33 7.04
N PHE A 278 24.71 -1.65 6.88
CA PHE A 278 24.61 -2.62 7.99
C PHE A 278 23.34 -2.49 8.86
N GLY A 279 22.39 -1.64 8.49
CA GLY A 279 21.28 -1.19 9.33
C GLY A 279 21.70 -0.40 10.57
N ALA A 280 22.95 0.09 10.62
CA ALA A 280 23.51 0.79 11.76
C ALA A 280 23.02 2.24 11.83
N GLN A 281 22.36 2.59 12.92
CA GLN A 281 21.85 3.94 13.18
C GLN A 281 21.67 4.19 14.67
N ASP A 282 21.64 5.46 15.03
CA ASP A 282 21.20 5.99 16.32
C ASP A 282 20.31 7.24 16.10
N ASP A 283 19.89 7.89 17.19
CA ASP A 283 19.02 9.08 17.11
C ASP A 283 19.68 10.26 16.41
N GLU A 284 21.00 10.40 16.51
CA GLU A 284 21.72 11.47 15.83
C GLU A 284 21.74 11.22 14.32
N VAL A 285 22.08 10.00 13.90
CA VAL A 285 22.07 9.58 12.49
C VAL A 285 20.67 9.74 11.89
N ALA A 286 19.63 9.24 12.56
CA ALA A 286 18.25 9.34 12.07
C ALA A 286 17.80 10.80 11.90
N ARG A 287 18.18 11.69 12.82
CA ARG A 287 17.90 13.13 12.69
C ARG A 287 18.60 13.73 11.48
N ARG A 288 19.89 13.44 11.30
CA ARG A 288 20.69 13.97 10.18
C ARG A 288 20.15 13.51 8.83
N VAL A 289 19.75 12.24 8.71
CA VAL A 289 19.11 11.72 7.49
C VAL A 289 17.80 12.46 7.18
N ARG A 290 16.99 12.73 8.20
CA ARG A 290 15.77 13.55 8.06
C ARG A 290 16.09 14.98 7.63
N ASP A 291 17.04 15.63 8.29
CA ASP A 291 17.41 17.04 8.06
C ASP A 291 18.04 17.25 6.67
N THR A 292 18.75 16.25 6.13
CA THR A 292 19.23 16.24 4.73
C THR A 292 18.08 16.19 3.70
N GLY A 293 16.88 15.80 4.11
CA GLY A 293 15.69 15.77 3.26
C GLY A 293 15.37 14.41 2.63
N TYR A 294 15.79 13.31 3.26
CA TYR A 294 15.20 12.00 3.00
C TYR A 294 13.83 11.90 3.69
N SER A 295 12.89 11.17 3.10
CA SER A 295 11.53 10.97 3.63
C SER A 295 11.41 9.72 4.51
N ALA A 296 12.27 8.73 4.27
CA ALA A 296 12.25 7.47 5.00
C ALA A 296 13.64 6.81 5.00
N ALA A 297 13.91 5.98 6.00
CA ALA A 297 15.13 5.20 6.08
C ALA A 297 14.94 3.80 6.69
N PHE A 298 15.72 2.86 6.17
CA PHE A 298 15.55 1.42 6.39
C PHE A 298 16.72 0.81 7.15
N THR A 299 16.39 -0.01 8.14
CA THR A 299 17.31 -0.81 8.97
C THR A 299 17.32 -2.27 8.47
N VAL A 300 17.96 -3.17 9.23
CA VAL A 300 17.91 -4.63 8.98
C VAL A 300 17.33 -5.41 10.15
N ARG A 301 16.52 -4.75 11.00
CA ARG A 301 15.78 -5.42 12.06
C ARG A 301 14.69 -6.30 11.44
N ARG A 302 14.73 -7.61 11.73
CA ARG A 302 13.76 -8.59 11.23
C ARG A 302 12.41 -8.43 11.94
N GLN A 303 11.54 -7.61 11.37
CA GLN A 303 10.16 -7.39 11.84
C GLN A 303 9.31 -6.81 10.70
N GLY A 304 7.99 -7.05 10.73
CA GLY A 304 7.04 -6.34 9.88
C GLY A 304 6.83 -4.88 10.32
N ASN A 305 6.22 -4.07 9.46
CA ASN A 305 6.04 -2.64 9.70
C ASN A 305 4.55 -2.27 9.81
N ALA A 306 4.14 -1.73 10.95
CA ALA A 306 2.83 -1.12 11.11
C ALA A 306 2.80 0.27 10.47
N SER A 307 1.60 0.83 10.28
CA SER A 307 1.43 2.20 9.76
C SER A 307 2.12 3.28 10.62
N PHE A 308 2.30 3.01 11.92
CA PHE A 308 2.93 3.91 12.88
C PHE A 308 4.41 3.60 13.17
N VAL A 309 5.08 2.78 12.33
CA VAL A 309 6.53 2.63 12.44
C VAL A 309 7.23 3.97 12.22
N ASP A 310 8.31 4.26 12.95
CA ASP A 310 9.14 5.44 12.69
C ASP A 310 9.66 5.38 11.23
N PRO A 311 9.32 6.35 10.36
CA PRO A 311 9.74 6.35 8.96
C PRO A 311 11.26 6.32 8.77
N PHE A 312 12.05 6.70 9.77
CA PHE A 312 13.51 6.68 9.72
C PHE A 312 14.12 5.44 10.39
N ARG A 313 13.30 4.47 10.80
CA ARG A 313 13.73 3.19 11.40
C ARG A 313 12.93 2.00 10.86
N ILE A 314 12.54 2.04 9.58
CA ILE A 314 11.76 0.97 8.94
C ILE A 314 12.51 -0.36 9.03
N HIS A 315 11.80 -1.41 9.39
CA HIS A 315 12.33 -2.75 9.61
C HIS A 315 12.40 -3.54 8.30
N ARG A 316 13.48 -4.32 8.12
CA ARG A 316 13.65 -5.21 6.97
C ARG A 316 14.17 -6.56 7.40
N SER A 317 13.62 -7.60 6.79
CA SER A 317 14.07 -8.97 6.95
C SER A 317 15.11 -9.29 5.88
N GLN A 318 16.38 -9.40 6.28
CA GLN A 318 17.44 -9.88 5.38
C GLN A 318 17.17 -11.34 4.99
N ILE A 319 17.26 -11.63 3.69
CA ILE A 319 17.13 -12.99 3.18
C ILE A 319 18.52 -13.58 3.01
N TYR A 320 18.75 -14.71 3.67
CA TYR A 320 20.02 -15.43 3.68
C TYR A 320 19.96 -16.69 2.84
N SER A 321 21.12 -17.16 2.37
CA SER A 321 21.24 -18.30 1.46
C SER A 321 20.96 -19.66 2.10
N ASP A 322 21.07 -19.75 3.43
CA ASP A 322 20.66 -20.90 4.24
C ASP A 322 19.16 -20.90 4.60
N MET A 323 18.46 -19.85 4.16
CA MET A 323 17.02 -19.71 4.00
C MET A 323 16.27 -20.95 3.48
N SER A 324 15.68 -21.80 4.33
CA SER A 324 14.62 -22.70 3.84
C SER A 324 13.38 -21.91 3.38
N LEU A 325 12.47 -22.53 2.62
CA LEU A 325 11.21 -21.86 2.28
C LEU A 325 10.43 -21.51 3.55
N ASP A 326 10.36 -22.40 4.54
CA ASP A 326 9.68 -22.13 5.82
C ASP A 326 10.30 -20.97 6.60
N ASP A 327 11.64 -20.85 6.60
CA ASP A 327 12.34 -19.69 7.16
C ASP A 327 11.99 -18.40 6.42
N PHE A 328 11.89 -18.45 5.10
CA PHE A 328 11.44 -17.35 4.28
C PHE A 328 9.99 -16.93 4.64
N LEU A 329 9.07 -17.89 4.82
CA LEU A 329 7.69 -17.63 5.19
C LEU A 329 7.56 -16.94 6.56
N ARG A 330 8.44 -17.25 7.50
CA ARG A 330 8.50 -16.55 8.79
C ARG A 330 8.80 -15.05 8.65
N ASN A 331 9.35 -14.59 7.52
CA ASN A 331 9.55 -13.17 7.24
C ASN A 331 8.29 -12.46 6.72
N LEU A 332 7.21 -13.20 6.42
CA LEU A 332 5.97 -12.68 5.84
C LEU A 332 4.85 -12.58 6.89
N THR A 333 5.18 -12.15 8.11
CA THR A 333 4.16 -11.89 9.13
C THR A 333 3.36 -10.63 8.76
N LEU A 334 2.05 -10.79 8.50
CA LEU A 334 1.18 -9.74 7.97
C LEU A 334 0.31 -9.03 9.01
N PHE A 335 0.28 -9.53 10.25
CA PHE A 335 -0.61 -9.00 11.28
C PHE A 335 -0.04 -9.26 12.68
N SER A 336 -0.12 -8.25 13.56
CA SER A 336 0.13 -8.40 14.99
C SER A 336 -1.21 -8.51 15.71
N ARG A 337 -1.41 -9.55 16.52
CA ARG A 337 -2.63 -9.72 17.32
C ARG A 337 -2.44 -9.09 18.69
N GLU A 338 -3.27 -8.10 19.00
CA GLU A 338 -3.28 -7.39 20.28
C GLU A 338 -4.72 -7.02 20.63
N ASP A 339 -5.10 -7.09 21.90
CA ASP A 339 -6.40 -6.59 22.35
C ASP A 339 -6.32 -5.06 22.47
N LEU A 340 -6.92 -4.36 21.52
CA LEU A 340 -6.87 -2.89 21.42
C LEU A 340 -8.15 -2.22 21.94
N LYS A 341 -9.00 -2.95 22.66
CA LYS A 341 -10.27 -2.45 23.20
C LYS A 341 -10.13 -1.70 24.52
#